data_AF-A0A968GZZ5-F1
#
_entry.id   AF-A0A968GZZ5-F1
#
_cell.length_a   1.000
_cell.length_b   1.000
_cell.length_c   1.000
_cell.angle_alpha   90.00
_cell.angle_beta   90.00
_cell.angle_gamma   90.00
#
_symmetry.space_group_name_H-M   'P 1'
#
loop_
_entity.id
_entity.type
_entity.pdbx_description
1 polymer ?
#
loop_
_entity_poly.entity_id
_entity_poly.type
_entity_poly.pdbx_seq_one_letter_code
_entity_poly.pdbx_strand_id
1 'polypeptide(L)'
;MRPEYREEPCRSALNRVKGMMFNWSLNPYMGCAHQCTFCYVRAFEKRADRPSDDRYGTSIRVKTNVVEVLRRELARKSWRGEVIAIGAATDPYQPAEGRYRLTRGCLEVLAERANPFSIITRGPMVVRDVDVLAEASLRAKVSVTFSVPTLDDRIWRLTEPNTAHPRQRLRALARVREAGVEAGIGMAPILPGLSDRPELMADVVKAARDAGAGFVWTNLLYLRSGTREHFLSNLARDWPELVPTYERLYRARDYLPKSELEPVRREVAELRDRFGIGAERHVPKPPGAIEVSVPQKPPARPPRPAASPPRRRRVPVRQLALELPA
;
A
#
# COMPACT_ATOMS: atom_id res chain seq x y z
N MET A 1 0.80 -6.95 -15.24
CA MET A 1 -0.45 -7.70 -15.47
C MET A 1 -1.59 -6.95 -14.80
N ARG A 2 -2.75 -6.78 -15.44
CA ARG A 2 -3.93 -6.20 -14.76
C ARG A 2 -4.65 -7.32 -14.00
N PRO A 3 -4.97 -7.16 -12.71
CA PRO A 3 -5.69 -8.19 -11.96
C PRO A 3 -7.12 -8.37 -12.48
N GLU A 4 -7.61 -9.61 -12.44
CA GLU A 4 -9.02 -9.96 -12.62
C GLU A 4 -9.81 -9.53 -11.38
N TYR A 5 -10.93 -8.83 -11.56
CA TYR A 5 -11.81 -8.46 -10.45
C TYR A 5 -13.01 -9.39 -10.39
N ARG A 6 -13.18 -10.05 -9.25
CA ARG A 6 -14.30 -10.96 -8.97
C ARG A 6 -15.24 -10.28 -7.98
N GLU A 7 -16.35 -9.80 -8.50
CA GLU A 7 -17.37 -9.13 -7.70
C GLU A 7 -18.23 -10.16 -6.97
N GLU A 8 -18.32 -10.04 -5.66
CA GLU A 8 -19.07 -10.97 -4.83
C GLU A 8 -19.56 -10.28 -3.55
N PRO A 9 -20.77 -10.62 -3.06
CA PRO A 9 -21.22 -10.11 -1.78
C PRO A 9 -20.47 -10.79 -0.63
N CYS A 10 -20.31 -10.07 0.47
CA CYS A 10 -19.83 -10.59 1.75
C CYS A 10 -20.99 -10.74 2.76
N ARG A 11 -20.82 -11.67 3.70
CA ARG A 11 -21.73 -11.86 4.84
C ARG A 11 -21.36 -11.01 6.05
N SER A 12 -20.07 -10.68 6.18
CA SER A 12 -19.52 -9.83 7.24
C SER A 12 -18.49 -8.85 6.66
N ALA A 13 -18.50 -7.63 7.19
CA ALA A 13 -17.50 -6.61 6.88
C ALA A 13 -16.38 -6.66 7.92
N LEU A 14 -16.75 -6.75 9.20
CA LEU A 14 -15.85 -6.80 10.34
C LEU A 14 -15.41 -8.23 10.67
N ASN A 15 -14.11 -8.41 10.87
CA ASN A 15 -13.51 -9.68 11.25
C ASN A 15 -12.81 -9.54 12.60
N ARG A 16 -13.11 -10.44 13.53
CA ARG A 16 -12.41 -10.49 14.81
C ARG A 16 -11.01 -11.07 14.64
N VAL A 17 -10.02 -10.39 15.21
CA VAL A 17 -8.61 -10.74 15.08
C VAL A 17 -8.04 -11.11 16.46
N LYS A 18 -7.14 -12.10 16.49
CA LYS A 18 -6.40 -12.52 17.68
C LYS A 18 -4.90 -12.44 17.40
N GLY A 19 -4.11 -12.08 18.40
CA GLY A 19 -2.66 -12.01 18.29
C GLY A 19 -2.11 -10.78 17.55
N MET A 20 -2.95 -9.74 17.37
CA MET A 20 -2.57 -8.45 16.80
C MET A 20 -2.87 -7.34 17.80
N MET A 21 -2.33 -6.14 17.58
CA MET A 21 -2.57 -4.96 18.43
C MET A 21 -3.99 -4.35 18.29
N PHE A 22 -4.89 -5.03 17.57
CA PHE A 22 -6.26 -4.63 17.32
C PHE A 22 -7.17 -5.87 17.35
N ASN A 23 -8.42 -5.66 17.74
CA ASN A 23 -9.41 -6.74 17.87
C ASN A 23 -10.28 -6.91 16.62
N TRP A 24 -10.37 -5.89 15.77
CA TRP A 24 -11.23 -5.88 14.61
C TRP A 24 -10.48 -5.42 13.37
N SER A 25 -10.75 -6.09 12.25
CA SER A 25 -10.25 -5.68 10.94
C SER A 25 -11.37 -5.55 9.92
N LEU A 26 -11.17 -4.64 8.98
CA LEU A 26 -12.04 -4.39 7.84
C LEU A 26 -11.21 -4.45 6.56
N ASN A 27 -11.63 -5.30 5.63
CA ASN A 27 -10.96 -5.50 4.36
C ASN A 27 -12.02 -5.47 3.25
N PRO A 28 -12.17 -4.35 2.51
CA PRO A 28 -13.12 -4.22 1.40
C PRO A 28 -12.81 -5.16 0.22
N TYR A 29 -11.55 -5.57 0.12
CA TYR A 29 -11.05 -6.48 -0.92
C TYR A 29 -10.47 -7.76 -0.31
N MET A 30 -10.24 -8.79 -1.13
CA MET A 30 -9.39 -9.93 -0.77
C MET A 30 -8.45 -10.27 -1.92
N GLY A 31 -7.22 -10.66 -1.58
CA GLY A 31 -6.08 -10.59 -2.50
C GLY A 31 -5.48 -9.18 -2.54
N CYS A 32 -4.25 -9.06 -3.03
CA CYS A 32 -3.58 -7.76 -3.13
C CYS A 32 -2.72 -7.70 -4.40
N ALA A 33 -3.01 -6.75 -5.28
CA ALA A 33 -2.30 -6.58 -6.56
C ALA A 33 -0.84 -6.12 -6.39
N HIS A 34 -0.41 -5.79 -5.16
CA HIS A 34 0.97 -5.42 -4.84
C HIS A 34 1.95 -6.60 -4.92
N GLN A 35 1.48 -7.82 -4.66
CA GLN A 35 2.25 -9.08 -4.77
C GLN A 35 3.60 -9.10 -4.02
N CYS A 36 3.74 -8.38 -2.90
CA CYS A 36 5.00 -8.35 -2.13
C CYS A 36 5.51 -9.77 -1.83
N THR A 37 6.81 -9.99 -1.98
CA THR A 37 7.43 -11.31 -1.83
C THR A 37 7.31 -11.85 -0.41
N PHE A 38 7.30 -10.95 0.57
CA PHE A 38 7.16 -11.25 2.01
C PHE A 38 5.71 -11.22 2.52
N CYS A 39 4.70 -11.11 1.64
CA CYS A 39 3.33 -10.90 2.08
C CYS A 39 2.79 -12.09 2.89
N TYR A 40 2.61 -11.89 4.20
CA TYR A 40 2.13 -12.93 5.12
C TYR A 40 0.76 -13.51 4.72
N VAL A 41 -0.03 -12.76 3.94
CA VAL A 41 -1.35 -13.16 3.45
C VAL A 41 -1.27 -14.41 2.58
N ARG A 42 -0.12 -14.66 1.93
CA ARG A 42 0.15 -15.89 1.17
C ARG A 42 -0.02 -17.15 2.03
N ALA A 43 0.26 -17.08 3.33
CA ALA A 43 0.00 -18.20 4.25
C ALA A 43 -1.49 -18.49 4.42
N PHE A 44 -2.33 -17.45 4.45
CA PHE A 44 -3.78 -17.59 4.52
C PHE A 44 -4.37 -18.10 3.19
N GLU A 45 -3.83 -17.64 2.06
CA GLU A 45 -4.19 -18.13 0.73
C GLU A 45 -3.84 -19.62 0.58
N LYS A 46 -2.63 -20.02 0.97
CA LYS A 46 -2.22 -21.45 0.96
C LYS A 46 -3.14 -22.31 1.82
N ARG A 47 -3.49 -21.87 3.03
CA ARG A 47 -4.40 -22.60 3.92
C ARG A 47 -5.81 -22.76 3.34
N ALA A 48 -6.22 -21.87 2.45
CA ALA A 48 -7.53 -21.89 1.83
C ALA A 48 -7.48 -22.42 0.39
N ASP A 49 -6.42 -23.19 0.04
CA ASP A 49 -6.19 -23.80 -1.26
C ASP A 49 -6.26 -22.81 -2.43
N ARG A 50 -5.79 -21.59 -2.19
CA ARG A 50 -5.68 -20.52 -3.19
C ARG A 50 -4.21 -20.23 -3.54
N PRO A 51 -3.94 -19.62 -4.70
CA PRO A 51 -2.57 -19.36 -5.12
C PRO A 51 -1.81 -18.49 -4.11
N SER A 52 -0.65 -19.00 -3.68
CA SER A 52 0.27 -18.35 -2.73
C SER A 52 1.65 -18.06 -3.35
N ASP A 53 1.83 -18.39 -4.63
CA ASP A 53 3.01 -18.13 -5.48
C ASP A 53 2.82 -16.84 -6.31
N ASP A 54 3.52 -16.70 -7.44
CA ASP A 54 3.41 -15.51 -8.32
C ASP A 54 1.99 -15.22 -8.84
N ARG A 55 1.08 -16.20 -8.76
CA ARG A 55 -0.33 -16.00 -9.12
C ARG A 55 -1.12 -15.29 -8.03
N TYR A 56 -0.63 -15.20 -6.79
CA TYR A 56 -1.25 -14.39 -5.73
C TYR A 56 -1.46 -12.95 -6.21
N GLY A 57 -2.65 -12.38 -6.02
CA GLY A 57 -2.92 -11.00 -6.43
C GLY A 57 -3.22 -10.80 -7.92
N THR A 58 -3.23 -11.87 -8.73
CA THR A 58 -3.73 -11.83 -10.12
C THR A 58 -5.25 -11.81 -10.19
N SER A 59 -5.93 -12.22 -9.12
CA SER A 59 -7.39 -12.12 -8.94
C SER A 59 -7.68 -11.42 -7.61
N ILE A 60 -8.56 -10.42 -7.63
CA ILE A 60 -8.99 -9.66 -6.45
C ILE A 60 -10.49 -9.84 -6.29
N ARG A 61 -10.90 -10.34 -5.13
CA ARG A 61 -12.31 -10.44 -4.77
C ARG A 61 -12.75 -9.08 -4.22
N VAL A 62 -13.83 -8.56 -4.77
CA VAL A 62 -14.39 -7.24 -4.48
C VAL A 62 -15.69 -7.45 -3.73
N LYS A 63 -15.74 -7.04 -2.46
CA LYS A 63 -16.92 -7.21 -1.61
C LYS A 63 -17.96 -6.13 -1.91
N THR A 64 -18.77 -6.33 -2.94
CA THR A 64 -19.61 -5.26 -3.52
C THR A 64 -20.62 -4.63 -2.56
N ASN A 65 -21.05 -5.36 -1.52
CA ASN A 65 -22.00 -4.90 -0.51
C ASN A 65 -21.35 -4.55 0.86
N VAL A 66 -20.02 -4.42 0.92
CA VAL A 66 -19.29 -4.28 2.21
C VAL A 66 -19.69 -3.02 2.97
N VAL A 67 -20.05 -1.95 2.27
CA VAL A 67 -20.45 -0.67 2.87
C VAL A 67 -21.78 -0.83 3.61
N GLU A 68 -22.76 -1.48 2.97
CA GLU A 68 -24.08 -1.76 3.56
C GLU A 68 -23.96 -2.73 4.74
N VAL A 69 -23.14 -3.77 4.61
CA VAL A 69 -22.91 -4.73 5.68
C VAL A 69 -22.24 -4.05 6.87
N LEU A 70 -21.22 -3.22 6.65
CA LEU A 70 -20.55 -2.46 7.70
C LEU A 70 -21.53 -1.56 8.45
N ARG A 71 -22.36 -0.80 7.71
CA ARG A 71 -23.38 0.09 8.30
C ARG A 71 -24.32 -0.67 9.24
N ARG A 72 -24.78 -1.86 8.81
CA ARG A 72 -25.64 -2.74 9.63
C ARG A 72 -24.90 -3.29 10.85
N GLU A 73 -23.65 -3.72 10.70
CA GLU A 73 -22.85 -4.27 11.80
C GLU A 73 -22.58 -3.23 12.89
N LEU A 74 -22.22 -2.00 12.51
CA LEU A 74 -22.01 -0.91 13.46
C LEU A 74 -23.32 -0.45 14.13
N ALA A 75 -24.48 -0.63 13.51
CA ALA A 75 -25.79 -0.28 14.09
C ALA A 75 -26.28 -1.24 15.18
N ARG A 76 -25.60 -2.38 15.40
CA ARG A 76 -26.00 -3.34 16.43
C ARG A 76 -25.78 -2.75 17.82
N LYS A 77 -26.74 -2.94 18.72
CA LYS A 77 -26.63 -2.57 20.15
C LYS A 77 -25.46 -3.25 20.88
N SER A 78 -24.95 -4.35 20.33
CA SER A 78 -23.79 -5.08 20.86
C SER A 78 -22.44 -4.47 20.45
N TRP A 79 -22.41 -3.58 19.46
CA TRP A 79 -21.17 -2.91 19.06
C TRP A 79 -20.73 -1.93 20.15
N ARG A 80 -19.42 -1.90 20.44
CA ARG A 80 -18.84 -1.14 21.57
C ARG A 80 -17.95 0.03 21.14
N GLY A 81 -17.87 0.33 19.84
CA GLY A 81 -17.00 1.40 19.34
C GLY A 81 -15.51 1.05 19.36
N GLU A 82 -15.17 -0.24 19.28
CA GLU A 82 -13.77 -0.67 19.25
C GLU A 82 -13.03 -0.17 18.00
N VAL A 83 -11.71 0.00 18.11
CA VAL A 83 -10.86 0.42 16.99
C VAL A 83 -10.86 -0.65 15.89
N ILE A 84 -11.14 -0.23 14.67
CA ILE A 84 -11.11 -1.08 13.47
C ILE A 84 -9.82 -0.82 12.68
N ALA A 85 -9.03 -1.86 12.43
CA ALA A 85 -7.87 -1.79 11.56
C ALA A 85 -8.24 -2.10 10.10
N ILE A 86 -8.01 -1.12 9.23
CA ILE A 86 -8.21 -1.24 7.78
C ILE A 86 -6.86 -1.49 7.14
N GLY A 87 -6.82 -2.44 6.22
CA GLY A 87 -5.61 -2.73 5.46
C GLY A 87 -4.67 -3.75 6.11
N ALA A 88 -5.18 -4.52 7.08
CA ALA A 88 -4.40 -5.56 7.73
C ALA A 88 -4.03 -6.68 6.75
N ALA A 89 -4.97 -7.19 5.95
CA ALA A 89 -4.79 -8.38 5.11
C ALA A 89 -4.81 -8.11 3.59
N THR A 90 -5.19 -6.91 3.18
CA THR A 90 -5.16 -6.46 1.79
C THR A 90 -4.89 -4.96 1.80
N ASP A 91 -4.32 -4.41 0.74
CA ASP A 91 -4.19 -2.95 0.70
C ASP A 91 -5.53 -2.32 0.32
N PRO A 92 -6.07 -1.40 1.14
CA PRO A 92 -7.36 -0.78 0.87
C PRO A 92 -7.29 0.22 -0.29
N TYR A 93 -6.09 0.66 -0.68
CA TYR A 93 -5.83 1.63 -1.75
C TYR A 93 -5.05 1.02 -2.93
N GLN A 94 -5.11 -0.31 -3.09
CA GLN A 94 -4.65 -0.99 -4.31
C GLN A 94 -5.44 -0.53 -5.55
N PRO A 95 -5.00 -0.82 -6.78
CA PRO A 95 -5.64 -0.32 -8.00
C PRO A 95 -7.16 -0.51 -8.12
N ALA A 96 -7.72 -1.58 -7.52
CA ALA A 96 -9.17 -1.80 -7.48
C ALA A 96 -9.95 -0.62 -6.86
N GLU A 97 -9.37 0.05 -5.85
CA GLU A 97 -9.99 1.18 -5.17
C GLU A 97 -10.20 2.41 -6.07
N GLY A 98 -9.41 2.52 -7.15
CA GLY A 98 -9.61 3.55 -8.16
C GLY A 98 -10.93 3.40 -8.94
N ARG A 99 -11.46 2.17 -9.01
CA ARG A 99 -12.73 1.85 -9.68
C ARG A 99 -13.89 1.77 -8.69
N TYR A 100 -13.73 1.00 -7.61
CA TYR A 100 -14.87 0.59 -6.78
C TYR A 100 -15.18 1.54 -5.63
N ARG A 101 -14.19 2.30 -5.14
CA ARG A 101 -14.35 3.27 -4.04
C ARG A 101 -14.95 2.68 -2.74
N LEU A 102 -14.80 1.37 -2.51
CA LEU A 102 -15.37 0.70 -1.34
C LEU A 102 -14.67 1.10 -0.05
N THR A 103 -13.36 1.33 -0.09
CA THR A 103 -12.64 1.87 1.07
C THR A 103 -13.23 3.21 1.45
N ARG A 104 -13.41 4.14 0.50
CA ARG A 104 -14.04 5.43 0.78
C ARG A 104 -15.43 5.26 1.41
N GLY A 105 -16.30 4.45 0.82
CA GLY A 105 -17.65 4.24 1.37
C GLY A 105 -17.61 3.66 2.80
N CYS A 106 -16.65 2.78 3.10
CA CYS A 106 -16.42 2.32 4.46
C CYS A 106 -15.96 3.44 5.41
N LEU A 107 -15.07 4.34 4.96
CA LEU A 107 -14.61 5.47 5.76
C LEU A 107 -15.74 6.45 6.08
N GLU A 108 -16.62 6.71 5.12
CA GLU A 108 -17.81 7.57 5.31
C GLU A 108 -18.74 6.96 6.38
N VAL A 109 -19.00 5.66 6.33
CA VAL A 109 -19.78 4.95 7.37
C VAL A 109 -19.10 5.03 8.75
N LEU A 110 -17.78 4.89 8.83
CA LEU A 110 -17.05 5.00 10.10
C LEU A 110 -17.09 6.43 10.65
N ALA A 111 -16.96 7.43 9.78
CA ALA A 111 -17.05 8.85 10.13
C ALA A 111 -18.44 9.18 10.68
N GLU A 112 -19.52 8.81 9.98
CA GLU A 112 -20.90 8.99 10.42
C GLU A 112 -21.13 8.44 11.83
N ARG A 113 -20.54 7.28 12.15
CA ARG A 113 -20.69 6.60 13.43
C ARG A 113 -19.68 7.01 14.50
N ALA A 114 -18.81 7.98 14.21
CA ALA A 114 -17.69 8.39 15.06
C ALA A 114 -16.89 7.18 15.59
N ASN A 115 -16.72 6.14 14.77
CA ASN A 115 -16.00 4.95 15.18
C ASN A 115 -14.51 5.15 14.98
N PRO A 116 -13.64 4.85 15.95
CA PRO A 116 -12.20 4.97 15.76
C PRO A 116 -11.67 3.90 14.78
N PHE A 117 -10.69 4.27 13.98
CA PHE A 117 -10.06 3.34 13.04
C PHE A 117 -8.59 3.72 12.73
N SER A 118 -7.85 2.73 12.24
CA SER A 118 -6.52 2.92 11.68
C SER A 118 -6.44 2.35 10.27
N ILE A 119 -5.62 2.94 9.42
CA ILE A 119 -5.37 2.47 8.06
C ILE A 119 -3.91 2.09 7.94
N ILE A 120 -3.61 0.95 7.32
CA ILE A 120 -2.27 0.58 6.87
C ILE A 120 -2.30 0.48 5.34
N THR A 121 -1.42 1.20 4.66
CA THR A 121 -1.37 1.20 3.19
C THR A 121 0.03 1.41 2.62
N ARG A 122 0.22 0.96 1.39
CA ARG A 122 1.35 1.22 0.48
C ARG A 122 0.91 2.08 -0.72
N GLY A 123 -0.37 2.43 -0.80
CA GLY A 123 -0.98 3.18 -1.89
C GLY A 123 -1.11 4.67 -1.58
N PRO A 124 -0.66 5.58 -2.46
CA PRO A 124 -0.82 7.02 -2.27
C PRO A 124 -2.26 7.51 -2.50
N MET A 125 -3.17 6.63 -2.98
CA MET A 125 -4.56 6.98 -3.28
C MET A 125 -5.35 7.41 -2.04
N VAL A 126 -4.88 7.11 -0.83
CA VAL A 126 -5.44 7.64 0.42
C VAL A 126 -5.57 9.16 0.44
N VAL A 127 -4.73 9.88 -0.32
CA VAL A 127 -4.82 11.35 -0.46
C VAL A 127 -6.17 11.79 -1.04
N ARG A 128 -6.85 10.95 -1.84
CA ARG A 128 -8.19 11.24 -2.38
C ARG A 128 -9.24 11.40 -1.27
N ASP A 129 -9.06 10.71 -0.16
CA ASP A 129 -10.08 10.58 0.89
C ASP A 129 -9.70 11.38 2.16
N VAL A 130 -8.76 12.34 2.04
CA VAL A 130 -8.37 13.22 3.16
C VAL A 130 -9.52 14.04 3.71
N ASP A 131 -10.50 14.38 2.88
CA ASP A 131 -11.72 15.08 3.28
C ASP A 131 -12.49 14.26 4.34
N VAL A 132 -12.75 12.98 4.04
CA VAL A 132 -13.45 12.06 4.94
C VAL A 132 -12.62 11.74 6.17
N LEU A 133 -11.30 11.57 6.01
CA LEU A 133 -10.39 11.29 7.11
C LEU A 133 -10.29 12.46 8.10
N ALA A 134 -10.22 13.69 7.59
CA ALA A 134 -10.19 14.90 8.41
C ALA A 134 -11.50 15.09 9.16
N GLU A 135 -12.65 14.88 8.51
CA GLU A 135 -13.94 14.95 9.19
C GLU A 135 -14.06 13.90 10.30
N ALA A 136 -13.64 12.65 10.02
CA ALA A 136 -13.66 11.57 10.99
C ALA A 136 -12.73 11.84 12.19
N SER A 137 -11.55 12.43 11.95
CA SER A 137 -10.55 12.69 13.00
C SER A 137 -11.00 13.73 14.03
N LEU A 138 -11.99 14.57 13.70
CA LEU A 138 -12.61 15.50 14.64
C LEU A 138 -13.47 14.80 15.70
N ARG A 139 -13.99 13.61 15.39
CA ARG A 139 -14.99 12.91 16.23
C ARG A 139 -14.49 11.60 16.80
N ALA A 140 -13.45 11.01 16.23
CA ALA A 140 -12.88 9.75 16.64
C ALA A 140 -11.36 9.70 16.44
N LYS A 141 -10.71 8.77 17.13
CA LYS A 141 -9.28 8.50 16.88
C LYS A 141 -9.11 7.86 15.49
N VAL A 142 -8.50 8.61 14.58
CA VAL A 142 -8.17 8.18 13.22
C VAL A 142 -6.66 8.25 13.03
N SER A 143 -6.07 7.22 12.41
CA SER A 143 -4.64 7.25 12.06
C SER A 143 -4.34 6.53 10.74
N VAL A 144 -3.32 7.00 10.01
CA VAL A 144 -2.84 6.40 8.76
C VAL A 144 -1.38 6.01 8.88
N THR A 145 -1.08 4.73 8.67
CA THR A 145 0.29 4.21 8.59
C THR A 145 0.64 3.91 7.14
N PHE A 146 1.69 4.56 6.65
CA PHE A 146 2.30 4.21 5.38
C PHE A 146 3.39 3.16 5.60
N SER A 147 3.30 2.02 4.92
CA SER A 147 4.39 1.03 4.99
C SER A 147 5.58 1.53 4.18
N VAL A 148 6.72 1.74 4.82
CA VAL A 148 7.97 2.23 4.22
C VAL A 148 9.13 1.46 4.86
N PRO A 149 9.39 0.19 4.46
CA PRO A 149 10.45 -0.60 5.09
C PRO A 149 11.87 -0.19 4.66
N THR A 150 12.01 0.41 3.48
CA THR A 150 13.30 0.87 2.95
C THR A 150 13.09 2.02 1.96
N LEU A 151 14.13 2.84 1.78
CA LEU A 151 14.27 3.78 0.66
C LEU A 151 15.25 3.30 -0.41
N ASP A 152 15.88 2.13 -0.22
CA ASP A 152 16.75 1.51 -1.22
C ASP A 152 15.94 1.00 -2.40
N ASP A 153 16.22 1.54 -3.59
CA ASP A 153 15.47 1.27 -4.82
C ASP A 153 15.56 -0.19 -5.26
N ARG A 154 16.70 -0.86 -5.03
CA ARG A 154 16.90 -2.26 -5.42
C ARG A 154 16.07 -3.16 -4.50
N ILE A 155 16.19 -2.99 -3.19
CA ILE A 155 15.43 -3.78 -2.21
C ILE A 155 13.93 -3.57 -2.41
N TRP A 156 13.46 -2.32 -2.55
CA TRP A 156 12.04 -2.04 -2.80
C TRP A 156 11.54 -2.70 -4.07
N ARG A 157 12.22 -2.52 -5.20
CA ARG A 157 11.77 -3.03 -6.51
C ARG A 157 11.67 -4.56 -6.53
N LEU A 158 12.59 -5.26 -5.86
CA LEU A 158 12.62 -6.72 -5.83
C LEU A 158 11.66 -7.31 -4.79
N THR A 159 11.33 -6.59 -3.71
CA THR A 159 10.49 -7.12 -2.63
C THR A 159 9.03 -6.65 -2.69
N GLU A 160 8.77 -5.48 -3.29
CA GLU A 160 7.45 -4.86 -3.40
C GLU A 160 7.14 -4.38 -4.84
N PRO A 161 7.23 -5.23 -5.87
CA PRO A 161 7.35 -4.82 -7.27
C PRO A 161 6.19 -4.00 -7.83
N ASN A 162 4.96 -4.24 -7.35
CA ASN A 162 3.74 -3.58 -7.89
C ASN A 162 3.17 -2.52 -6.95
N THR A 163 4.00 -1.97 -6.06
CA THR A 163 3.60 -0.92 -5.13
C THR A 163 4.04 0.46 -5.61
N ALA A 164 3.46 1.52 -5.05
CA ALA A 164 4.00 2.86 -5.25
C ALA A 164 5.40 2.98 -4.61
N HIS A 165 6.26 3.81 -5.22
CA HIS A 165 7.60 4.07 -4.71
C HIS A 165 7.56 4.58 -3.25
N PRO A 166 8.48 4.18 -2.35
CA PRO A 166 8.52 4.64 -0.96
C PRO A 166 8.43 6.17 -0.80
N ARG A 167 9.20 6.92 -1.60
CA ARG A 167 9.10 8.40 -1.68
C ARG A 167 7.72 8.94 -2.09
N GLN A 168 6.94 8.23 -2.90
CA GLN A 168 5.54 8.62 -3.20
C GLN A 168 4.64 8.43 -1.97
N ARG A 169 4.88 7.38 -1.18
CA ARG A 169 4.14 7.12 0.07
C ARG A 169 4.43 8.21 1.10
N LEU A 170 5.69 8.66 1.21
CA LEU A 170 6.07 9.78 2.07
C LEU A 170 5.42 11.11 1.64
N ARG A 171 5.30 11.38 0.33
CA ARG A 171 4.53 12.53 -0.15
C ARG A 171 3.04 12.44 0.20
N ALA A 172 2.46 11.26 0.10
CA ALA A 172 1.07 11.03 0.53
C ALA A 172 0.91 11.23 2.04
N LEU A 173 1.88 10.79 2.84
CA LEU A 173 1.94 11.06 4.27
C LEU A 173 1.88 12.56 4.56
N ALA A 174 2.74 13.36 3.92
CA ALA A 174 2.76 14.80 4.10
C ALA A 174 1.39 15.43 3.84
N ARG A 175 0.70 15.04 2.75
CA ARG A 175 -0.66 15.50 2.44
C ARG A 175 -1.70 15.12 3.50
N VAL A 176 -1.61 13.93 4.07
CA VAL A 176 -2.50 13.49 5.15
C VAL A 176 -2.24 14.30 6.44
N ARG A 177 -0.97 14.63 6.72
CA ARG A 177 -0.58 15.47 7.86
C ARG A 177 -1.01 16.92 7.70
N GLU A 178 -0.84 17.49 6.50
CA GLU A 178 -1.36 18.82 6.12
C GLU A 178 -2.87 18.89 6.38
N ALA A 179 -3.61 17.81 6.06
CA ALA A 179 -5.04 17.68 6.32
C ALA A 179 -5.42 17.57 7.80
N GLY A 180 -4.46 17.59 8.73
CA GLY A 180 -4.72 17.50 10.17
C GLY A 180 -5.13 16.10 10.64
N VAL A 181 -4.73 15.05 9.92
CA VAL A 181 -4.96 13.65 10.32
C VAL A 181 -3.69 13.04 10.90
N GLU A 182 -3.82 12.17 11.91
CA GLU A 182 -2.66 11.48 12.48
C GLU A 182 -2.07 10.51 11.47
N ALA A 183 -0.77 10.66 11.15
CA ALA A 183 -0.13 9.77 10.20
C ALA A 183 1.34 9.55 10.50
N GLY A 184 1.84 8.37 10.13
CA GLY A 184 3.20 7.94 10.38
C GLY A 184 3.62 6.82 9.43
N ILE A 185 4.77 6.21 9.71
CA ILE A 185 5.28 5.10 8.91
C ILE A 185 5.39 3.80 9.73
N GLY A 186 5.25 2.68 9.02
CA GLY A 186 5.60 1.36 9.51
C GLY A 186 6.77 0.80 8.70
N MET A 187 7.89 0.54 9.36
CA MET A 187 9.04 -0.17 8.81
C MET A 187 8.82 -1.67 9.00
N ALA A 188 7.84 -2.22 8.27
CA ALA A 188 7.39 -3.60 8.47
C ALA A 188 7.09 -4.29 7.12
N PRO A 189 7.90 -5.28 6.72
CA PRO A 189 9.00 -5.87 7.48
C PRO A 189 10.33 -5.13 7.31
N ILE A 190 11.15 -5.11 8.36
CA ILE A 190 12.60 -5.05 8.22
C ILE A 190 13.11 -6.45 7.83
N LEU A 191 13.96 -6.49 6.80
CA LEU A 191 14.52 -7.70 6.19
C LEU A 191 15.98 -7.91 6.66
N PRO A 192 16.28 -8.98 7.43
CA PRO A 192 17.64 -9.23 7.95
C PRO A 192 18.71 -9.35 6.86
N GLY A 193 19.83 -8.65 7.00
CA GLY A 193 20.90 -8.59 6.01
C GLY A 193 20.58 -7.78 4.75
N LEU A 194 19.41 -7.14 4.68
CA LEU A 194 18.96 -6.33 3.54
C LEU A 194 18.62 -4.90 3.98
N SER A 195 17.50 -4.72 4.69
CA SER A 195 16.98 -3.40 5.05
C SER A 195 17.20 -3.06 6.53
N ASP A 196 17.88 -3.93 7.27
CA ASP A 196 18.22 -3.79 8.70
C ASP A 196 19.57 -3.10 8.93
N ARG A 197 20.21 -2.61 7.88
CA ARG A 197 21.42 -1.80 7.99
C ARG A 197 21.11 -0.45 8.66
N PRO A 198 21.90 -0.01 9.66
CA PRO A 198 21.66 1.24 10.39
C PRO A 198 21.48 2.46 9.48
N GLU A 199 22.33 2.60 8.46
CA GLU A 199 22.26 3.73 7.53
C GLU A 199 20.93 3.76 6.74
N LEU A 200 20.45 2.60 6.27
CA LEU A 200 19.19 2.50 5.52
C LEU A 200 17.98 2.78 6.42
N MET A 201 18.04 2.33 7.68
CA MET A 201 16.99 2.64 8.65
C MET A 201 16.98 4.13 8.98
N ALA A 202 18.16 4.74 9.18
CA ALA A 202 18.30 6.17 9.42
C ALA A 202 17.73 7.00 8.27
N ASP A 203 17.99 6.62 7.01
CA ASP A 203 17.44 7.29 5.82
C ASP A 203 15.91 7.27 5.81
N VAL A 204 15.30 6.13 6.13
CA VAL A 204 13.83 6.00 6.20
C VAL A 204 13.25 6.88 7.30
N VAL A 205 13.81 6.83 8.53
CA VAL A 205 13.29 7.58 9.67
C VAL A 205 13.47 9.09 9.44
N LYS A 206 14.62 9.52 8.92
CA LYS A 206 14.86 10.92 8.55
C LYS A 206 13.84 11.41 7.51
N ALA A 207 13.65 10.67 6.42
CA ALA A 207 12.69 11.06 5.39
C ALA A 207 11.23 11.05 5.89
N ALA A 208 10.91 10.19 6.86
CA ALA A 208 9.62 10.22 7.54
C ALA A 208 9.43 11.47 8.38
N ARG A 209 10.46 11.91 9.12
CA ARG A 209 10.46 13.19 9.84
C ARG A 209 10.26 14.35 8.86
N ASP A 210 11.00 14.38 7.76
CA ASP A 210 10.90 15.44 6.73
C ASP A 210 9.50 15.50 6.11
N ALA A 211 8.79 14.36 6.03
CA ALA A 211 7.40 14.28 5.58
C ALA A 211 6.37 14.64 6.68
N GLY A 212 6.80 14.94 7.90
CA GLY A 212 5.92 15.30 9.02
C GLY A 212 5.29 14.13 9.77
N ALA A 213 5.87 12.94 9.72
CA ALA A 213 5.37 11.76 10.45
C ALA A 213 5.20 12.04 11.94
N GLY A 214 4.04 11.68 12.49
CA GLY A 214 3.73 11.74 13.92
C GLY A 214 4.23 10.52 14.69
N PHE A 215 4.44 9.39 14.02
CA PHE A 215 4.96 8.17 14.64
C PHE A 215 5.76 7.31 13.65
N VAL A 216 6.61 6.46 14.20
CA VAL A 216 7.30 5.37 13.51
C VAL A 216 7.17 4.11 14.36
N TRP A 217 6.90 2.98 13.71
CA TRP A 217 7.03 1.66 14.33
C TRP A 217 7.71 0.69 13.37
N THR A 218 8.30 -0.37 13.92
CA THR A 218 9.04 -1.37 13.15
C THR A 218 8.67 -2.79 13.58
N ASN A 219 8.79 -3.73 12.66
CA ASN A 219 8.75 -5.15 12.97
C ASN A 219 9.62 -5.94 11.98
N LEU A 220 10.17 -7.05 12.45
CA LEU A 220 10.93 -7.96 11.59
C LEU A 220 10.01 -8.80 10.70
N LEU A 221 10.61 -9.30 9.63
CA LEU A 221 10.00 -10.24 8.72
C LEU A 221 9.39 -11.46 9.43
N TYR A 222 8.17 -11.80 8.99
CA TYR A 222 7.42 -12.97 9.41
C TYR A 222 7.31 -13.96 8.23
N LEU A 223 7.81 -15.19 8.40
CA LEU A 223 7.81 -16.21 7.34
C LEU A 223 7.13 -17.49 7.79
N ARG A 224 5.80 -17.54 7.62
CA ARG A 224 5.01 -18.77 7.72
C ARG A 224 4.98 -19.52 6.39
N SER A 225 4.72 -20.83 6.44
CA SER A 225 4.45 -21.63 5.24
C SER A 225 3.39 -20.98 4.35
N GLY A 226 3.63 -21.01 3.04
CA GLY A 226 2.94 -20.24 2.00
C GLY A 226 3.67 -18.94 1.66
N THR A 227 4.15 -18.20 2.66
CA THR A 227 4.98 -17.01 2.43
C THR A 227 6.46 -17.37 2.32
N ARG A 228 6.92 -18.29 3.17
CA ARG A 228 8.34 -18.67 3.30
C ARG A 228 8.91 -19.19 1.98
N GLU A 229 8.25 -20.14 1.35
CA GLU A 229 8.72 -20.82 0.14
C GLU A 229 8.83 -19.81 -1.02
N HIS A 230 7.82 -18.96 -1.16
CA HIS A 230 7.83 -17.90 -2.16
C HIS A 230 8.91 -16.85 -1.88
N PHE A 231 9.05 -16.38 -0.63
CA PHE A 231 10.08 -15.42 -0.25
C PHE A 231 11.50 -15.99 -0.48
N LEU A 232 11.77 -17.22 -0.02
CA LEU A 232 13.09 -17.86 -0.17
C LEU A 232 13.43 -18.14 -1.64
N SER A 233 12.45 -18.50 -2.48
CA SER A 233 12.68 -18.64 -3.92
C SER A 233 13.10 -17.32 -4.58
N ASN A 234 12.47 -16.20 -4.19
CA ASN A 234 12.88 -14.88 -4.68
C ASN A 234 14.25 -14.47 -4.11
N LEU A 235 14.50 -14.75 -2.82
CA LEU A 235 15.79 -14.49 -2.19
C LEU A 235 16.93 -15.27 -2.88
N ALA A 236 16.73 -16.55 -3.19
CA ALA A 236 17.73 -17.37 -3.88
C ALA A 236 18.05 -16.87 -5.29
N ARG A 237 17.08 -16.24 -5.96
CA ARG A 237 17.28 -15.61 -7.28
C ARG A 237 18.04 -14.29 -7.16
N ASP A 238 17.68 -13.45 -6.19
CA ASP A 238 18.08 -12.04 -6.16
C ASP A 238 19.29 -11.75 -5.23
N TRP A 239 19.47 -12.59 -4.21
CA TRP A 239 20.51 -12.55 -3.16
C TRP A 239 20.84 -13.98 -2.64
N PRO A 240 21.39 -14.87 -3.49
CA PRO A 240 21.68 -16.25 -3.13
C PRO A 240 22.57 -16.39 -1.89
N GLU A 241 23.46 -15.44 -1.66
CA GLU A 241 24.37 -15.38 -0.50
C GLU A 241 23.64 -15.27 0.85
N LEU A 242 22.41 -14.76 0.86
CA LEU A 242 21.62 -14.61 2.09
C LEU A 242 20.78 -15.85 2.42
N VAL A 243 20.61 -16.78 1.48
CA VAL A 243 19.77 -17.98 1.69
C VAL A 243 20.17 -18.78 2.93
N PRO A 244 21.46 -19.13 3.16
CA PRO A 244 21.84 -19.89 4.35
C PRO A 244 21.50 -19.18 5.67
N THR A 245 21.59 -17.84 5.68
CA THR A 245 21.22 -17.02 6.84
C THR A 245 19.73 -17.11 7.12
N TYR A 246 18.89 -16.96 6.10
CA TYR A 246 17.43 -17.03 6.26
C TYR A 246 16.96 -18.44 6.62
N GLU A 247 17.55 -19.48 6.03
CA GLU A 247 17.24 -20.87 6.41
C GLU A 247 17.57 -21.15 7.88
N ARG A 248 18.70 -20.61 8.38
CA ARG A 248 19.07 -20.69 9.80
C ARG A 248 18.09 -19.92 10.69
N LEU A 249 17.76 -18.68 10.33
CA LEU A 249 16.88 -17.80 11.09
C LEU A 249 15.45 -18.36 11.20
N TYR A 250 14.93 -18.99 10.13
CA TYR A 250 13.54 -19.42 10.02
C TYR A 250 13.33 -20.95 10.02
N ARG A 251 14.36 -21.76 10.29
CA ARG A 251 14.33 -23.25 10.23
C ARG A 251 13.09 -23.88 10.87
N ALA A 252 12.70 -23.38 12.05
CA ALA A 252 11.62 -23.96 12.86
C ALA A 252 10.69 -22.89 13.49
N ARG A 253 10.68 -21.66 12.93
CA ARG A 253 9.93 -20.55 13.51
C ARG A 253 9.37 -19.62 12.44
N ASP A 254 8.16 -19.13 12.67
CA ASP A 254 7.54 -18.13 11.78
C ASP A 254 7.95 -16.70 12.16
N TYR A 255 8.12 -16.46 13.47
CA TYR A 255 8.60 -15.21 14.05
C TYR A 255 10.05 -15.36 14.51
N LEU A 256 10.84 -14.32 14.29
CA LEU A 256 12.16 -14.21 14.91
C LEU A 256 12.03 -13.93 16.41
N PRO A 257 12.94 -14.46 17.24
CA PRO A 257 12.90 -14.27 18.68
C PRO A 257 13.17 -12.80 19.04
N LYS A 258 12.81 -12.42 20.27
CA LYS A 258 13.08 -11.06 20.79
C LYS A 258 14.55 -10.65 20.68
N SER A 259 15.48 -11.59 20.78
CA SER A 259 16.92 -11.31 20.64
C SER A 259 17.29 -10.73 19.26
N GLU A 260 16.55 -11.07 18.20
CA GLU A 260 16.74 -10.49 16.87
C GLU A 260 15.95 -9.17 16.71
N LEU A 261 14.75 -9.12 17.28
CA LEU A 261 13.81 -8.00 17.10
C LEU A 261 14.16 -6.76 17.94
N GLU A 262 14.57 -6.95 19.19
CA GLU A 262 14.81 -5.84 20.12
C GLU A 262 15.97 -4.93 19.73
N PRO A 263 17.10 -5.42 19.16
CA PRO A 263 18.13 -4.55 18.59
C PRO A 263 17.59 -3.62 17.50
N VAL A 264 16.81 -4.15 16.55
CA VAL A 264 16.21 -3.36 15.46
C VAL A 264 15.19 -2.35 16.00
N ARG A 265 14.38 -2.75 16.99
CA ARG A 265 13.44 -1.84 17.65
C ARG A 265 14.14 -0.71 18.39
N ARG A 266 15.23 -1.03 19.08
CA ARG A 266 16.04 -0.05 19.81
C ARG A 266 16.65 0.96 18.84
N GLU A 267 17.28 0.48 17.77
CA GLU A 267 17.86 1.35 16.73
C GLU A 267 16.81 2.30 16.14
N VAL A 268 15.62 1.78 15.76
CA VAL A 268 14.53 2.62 15.24
C VAL A 268 14.00 3.59 16.30
N ALA A 269 13.95 3.21 17.58
CA ALA A 269 13.54 4.09 18.67
C ALA A 269 14.56 5.22 18.90
N GLU A 270 15.85 4.90 18.91
CA GLU A 270 16.93 5.88 19.02
C GLU A 270 16.93 6.85 17.84
N LEU A 271 16.72 6.36 16.62
CA LEU A 271 16.55 7.20 15.42
C LEU A 271 15.30 8.09 15.51
N ARG A 272 14.17 7.54 15.96
CA ARG A 272 12.93 8.31 16.18
C ARG A 272 13.18 9.46 17.15
N ASP A 273 13.87 9.20 18.25
CA ASP A 273 14.16 10.19 19.29
C ASP A 273 15.16 11.23 18.77
N ARG A 274 16.23 10.77 18.10
CA ARG A 274 17.24 11.63 17.46
C ARG A 274 16.65 12.59 16.42
N PHE A 275 15.68 12.13 15.62
CA PHE A 275 15.02 12.95 14.61
C PHE A 275 13.74 13.65 15.11
N GLY A 276 13.34 13.43 16.37
CA GLY A 276 12.21 14.12 17.00
C GLY A 276 10.83 13.75 16.45
N ILE A 277 10.61 12.50 16.02
CA ILE A 277 9.27 12.06 15.58
C ILE A 277 8.38 11.75 16.80
N GLY A 278 7.19 12.35 16.85
CA GLY A 278 6.21 12.12 17.92
C GLY A 278 6.38 13.00 19.17
N ALA A 279 7.29 13.99 19.13
CA ALA A 279 7.47 14.96 20.20
C ALA A 279 6.28 15.93 20.35
N GLU A 280 5.51 16.13 19.28
CA GLU A 280 4.34 17.02 19.27
C GLU A 280 3.05 16.22 19.41
N ARG A 281 2.16 16.65 20.32
CA ARG A 281 0.82 16.07 20.44
C ARG A 281 0.00 16.42 19.20
N HIS A 282 -0.52 15.41 18.52
CA HIS A 282 -1.40 15.64 17.38
C HIS A 282 -2.73 16.27 17.82
N VAL A 283 -3.08 17.38 17.16
CA VAL A 283 -4.36 18.07 17.30
C VAL A 283 -5.06 18.04 15.94
N PRO A 284 -6.25 17.39 15.83
CA PRO A 284 -7.04 17.40 14.60
C PRO A 284 -7.37 18.83 14.14
N LYS A 285 -7.36 19.08 12.84
CA LYS A 285 -7.71 20.38 12.25
C LYS A 285 -9.04 20.31 11.51
N PRO A 286 -9.91 21.34 11.60
CA PRO A 286 -11.16 21.36 10.84
C PRO A 286 -10.90 21.50 9.32
N PRO A 287 -11.77 20.92 8.46
CA PRO A 287 -11.60 20.86 7.00
C PRO A 287 -11.40 22.20 6.27
N GLY A 288 -11.69 23.34 6.90
CA GLY A 288 -11.55 24.68 6.30
C GLY A 288 -10.13 25.27 6.32
N ALA A 289 -9.17 24.62 6.97
CA ALA A 289 -7.79 25.13 7.08
C ALA A 289 -6.86 24.67 5.94
N ILE A 290 -7.33 23.80 5.03
CA ILE A 290 -6.54 23.29 3.92
C ILE A 290 -7.17 23.78 2.62
N GLU A 291 -6.51 24.72 1.93
CA GLU A 291 -6.72 24.92 0.50
C GLU A 291 -6.29 23.63 -0.21
N VAL A 292 -7.24 22.71 -0.40
CA VAL A 292 -7.02 21.53 -1.22
C VAL A 292 -6.93 22.04 -2.65
N SER A 293 -5.72 22.35 -3.11
CA SER A 293 -5.45 22.52 -4.53
C SER A 293 -5.70 21.17 -5.21
N VAL A 294 -6.94 20.91 -5.60
CA VAL A 294 -7.27 19.84 -6.53
C VAL A 294 -6.40 20.08 -7.76
N PRO A 295 -5.55 19.13 -8.19
CA PRO A 295 -4.83 19.29 -9.45
C PRO A 295 -5.88 19.54 -10.53
N GLN A 296 -5.91 20.76 -11.07
CA GLN A 296 -6.79 21.04 -12.18
C GLN A 296 -6.47 20.05 -13.29
N LYS A 297 -7.53 19.48 -13.87
CA LYS A 297 -7.46 18.63 -15.06
C LYS A 297 -6.47 19.28 -16.03
N PRO A 298 -5.39 18.60 -16.46
CA PRO A 298 -4.48 19.18 -17.43
C PRO A 298 -5.29 19.67 -18.64
N PRO A 299 -4.97 20.85 -19.20
CA PRO A 299 -5.71 21.38 -20.34
C PRO A 299 -5.79 20.31 -21.41
N ALA A 300 -6.98 20.16 -22.00
CA ALA A 300 -7.20 19.21 -23.07
C ALA A 300 -6.10 19.40 -24.12
N ARG A 301 -5.41 18.32 -24.44
CA ARG A 301 -4.40 18.32 -25.51
C ARG A 301 -5.07 18.92 -26.76
N PRO A 302 -4.46 19.93 -27.41
CA PRO A 302 -5.02 20.44 -28.66
C PRO A 302 -5.18 19.28 -29.64
N PRO A 303 -6.24 19.28 -30.46
CA PRO A 303 -6.46 18.23 -31.45
C PRO A 303 -5.22 18.10 -32.31
N ARG A 304 -4.77 16.85 -32.50
CA ARG A 304 -3.67 16.56 -33.42
C ARG A 304 -4.01 17.19 -34.79
N PRO A 305 -3.09 17.92 -35.43
CA PRO A 305 -3.32 18.38 -36.80
C PRO A 305 -3.61 17.16 -37.67
N ALA A 306 -4.62 17.30 -38.52
CA ALA A 306 -5.05 16.26 -39.45
C ALA A 306 -3.83 15.73 -40.23
N ALA A 307 -3.73 14.40 -40.31
CA ALA A 307 -2.68 13.75 -41.09
C ALA A 307 -2.71 14.31 -42.53
N SER A 308 -1.54 14.78 -42.99
CA SER A 308 -1.39 15.22 -44.38
C SER A 308 -1.77 14.07 -45.33
N PRO A 309 -2.48 14.36 -46.44
CA PRO A 309 -2.90 13.31 -47.36
C PRO A 309 -1.68 12.61 -47.97
N PRO A 310 -1.80 11.32 -48.32
CA PRO A 310 -0.69 10.54 -48.84
C PRO A 310 -0.15 11.19 -50.12
N ARG A 311 1.17 11.41 -50.17
CA ARG A 311 1.87 11.88 -51.37
C ARG A 311 1.57 10.91 -52.52
N ARG A 312 0.91 11.41 -53.56
CA ARG A 312 0.72 10.70 -54.82
C ARG A 312 2.09 10.32 -55.38
N ARG A 313 2.36 9.02 -55.52
CA ARG A 313 3.51 8.52 -56.28
C ARG A 313 3.36 9.01 -57.72
N ARG A 314 4.33 9.79 -58.20
CA ARG A 314 4.45 10.13 -59.62
C ARG A 314 4.85 8.85 -60.37
N VAL A 315 4.02 8.44 -61.32
CA VAL A 315 4.35 7.43 -62.33
C VAL A 315 5.26 8.11 -63.36
N PRO A 316 6.43 7.56 -63.71
CA PRO A 316 7.27 8.15 -64.74
C PRO A 316 6.65 7.92 -66.13
N VAL A 317 6.49 9.01 -66.87
CA VAL A 317 6.07 9.03 -68.28
C VAL A 317 7.25 8.54 -69.13
N ARG A 318 7.03 7.47 -69.90
CA ARG A 318 7.96 6.98 -70.94
C ARG A 318 8.09 8.04 -72.03
N GLN A 319 9.31 8.47 -72.31
CA GLN A 319 9.63 9.31 -73.46
C GLN A 319 9.88 8.39 -74.65
N LEU A 320 8.97 8.41 -75.63
CA LEU A 320 9.22 7.89 -76.97
C LEU A 320 10.20 8.84 -77.67
N ALA A 321 11.29 8.29 -78.18
CA ALA A 321 12.06 8.89 -79.26
C ALA A 321 11.97 7.96 -80.47
N LEU A 322 11.41 8.51 -81.55
CA LEU A 322 11.41 8.00 -82.90
C LEU A 322 12.71 8.40 -83.59
N GLU A 323 13.10 7.55 -84.55
CA GLU A 323 13.93 7.74 -85.77
C GLU A 323 14.90 6.56 -85.89
N LEU A 324 15.11 5.85 -87.01
CA LEU A 324 14.49 5.54 -88.31
C LEU A 324 15.58 4.63 -89.01
N PRO A 325 15.31 3.92 -90.12
CA PRO A 325 16.04 2.71 -90.49
C PRO A 325 17.14 2.89 -91.55
N ALA A 326 18.14 2.01 -91.51
CA ALA A 326 18.78 1.33 -92.65
C ALA A 326 19.45 0.04 -92.15
#